data_AF-A0A2J9E229-F1
#
_entry.id   AF-A0A2J9E229-F1
#
_cell.length_a   1.000
_cell.length_b   1.000
_cell.length_c   1.000
_cell.angle_alpha   90.00
_cell.angle_beta   90.00
_cell.angle_gamma   90.00
#
_symmetry.space_group_name_H-M   'P 1'
#
loop_
_entity.id
_entity.type
_entity.pdbx_description
1 polymer ?
#
loop_
_entity_poly.entity_id
_entity_poly.type
_entity_poly.pdbx_seq_one_letter_code
_entity_poly.pdbx_strand_id
1 'polypeptide(L)'
;MADAPSKKQSKPSSRVRRRLKDAPPLPFKIDGLSHDGRGVAIYGNQFGTEDGHSEDKHGKKVFVSFALPDESVEVRLTNSRKSFEEGDAVKLISNPHPERQTPPCPHFGICGGCSLQHWQPEGQIAFKQTVLAELLEHQANIQPDNWLEPVVADRLGYRTKARMGVRYVAKKETALVGFRERNSNFLAELNECHILDERIGFELENLKALISSLEARAHIAQIELAMGEALPELPDGDQPVALILRHLEPLSNTDIERLKTFFKARQWQLYLQSKGPDSIQRVALNDYDDMSQQFGRLYYQLPEFDLTYEFIPTDFTQVNLSVNRKMTKLACDLLDLKPGERVLDLFSGLGNFSLPLARLVGGDDGSQGLAIGVEGSDAMTARAADNAKRNGITNTEFYNQDLTQDFSDQPWAQQGFDAILIDPPRSGAWEVMQYLPRFNAQRIVYVSCNPATLARDTKTLIEQGYRLTDAGVMDMFCHTGHVESIARFEKVTDISEAD
;
A
#
# COMPACT_ATOMS: atom_id res chain seq x y z
N MET A 1 -24.09 15.14 2.28
CA MET A 1 -23.77 16.09 1.20
C MET A 1 -22.72 15.42 0.33
N ALA A 2 -23.05 15.11 -0.91
CA ALA A 2 -22.17 14.39 -1.81
C ALA A 2 -20.91 15.21 -2.11
N ASP A 3 -19.73 14.69 -1.75
CA ASP A 3 -18.46 15.28 -2.13
C ASP A 3 -18.32 15.22 -3.66
N ALA A 4 -18.25 16.41 -4.26
CA ALA A 4 -17.98 16.56 -5.66
C ALA A 4 -16.63 15.89 -6.01
N PRO A 5 -16.52 15.20 -7.16
CA PRO A 5 -15.25 14.64 -7.59
C PRO A 5 -14.22 15.76 -7.66
N SER A 6 -13.08 15.57 -6.98
CA SER A 6 -11.98 16.53 -6.93
C SER A 6 -11.77 17.10 -8.33
N LYS A 7 -12.02 18.41 -8.49
CA LYS A 7 -11.76 19.11 -9.76
C LYS A 7 -10.34 18.75 -10.17
N LYS A 8 -10.18 18.08 -11.32
CA LYS A 8 -8.87 17.83 -11.95
C LYS A 8 -8.06 19.11 -11.85
N GLN A 9 -7.08 19.11 -10.96
CA GLN A 9 -6.35 20.32 -10.59
C GLN A 9 -5.67 20.86 -11.84
N SER A 10 -5.98 22.10 -12.24
CA SER A 10 -5.44 22.68 -13.47
C SER A 10 -3.93 22.77 -13.35
N LYS A 11 -3.21 21.96 -14.13
CA LYS A 11 -1.75 22.04 -14.18
C LYS A 11 -1.37 23.43 -14.70
N PRO A 12 -0.33 24.08 -14.16
CA PRO A 12 0.13 25.37 -14.68
C PRO A 12 0.42 25.26 -16.18
N SER A 13 0.25 26.36 -16.91
CA SER A 13 0.50 26.38 -18.36
C SER A 13 1.95 25.96 -18.66
N SER A 14 2.18 25.37 -19.84
CA SER A 14 3.51 24.92 -20.27
C SER A 14 4.57 26.04 -20.18
N ARG A 15 4.16 27.29 -20.46
CA ARG A 15 5.00 28.49 -20.37
C ARG A 15 5.44 28.79 -18.93
N VAL A 16 4.53 28.66 -17.95
CA VAL A 16 4.85 28.86 -16.53
C VAL A 16 5.81 27.78 -16.03
N ARG A 17 5.60 26.51 -16.40
CA ARG A 17 6.50 25.41 -16.02
C ARG A 17 7.91 25.59 -16.58
N ARG A 18 8.03 26.03 -17.83
CA ARG A 18 9.35 26.30 -18.45
C ARG A 18 10.07 27.44 -17.72
N ARG A 19 9.37 28.55 -17.46
CA ARG A 19 9.93 29.68 -16.71
C ARG A 19 10.41 29.28 -15.30
N LEU A 20 9.65 28.46 -14.58
CA LEU A 20 10.03 27.98 -13.25
C LEU A 20 11.26 27.05 -13.30
N LYS A 21 11.32 26.17 -14.31
CA LYS A 21 12.45 25.26 -14.50
C LYS A 21 13.78 26.01 -14.75
N ASP A 22 13.72 27.14 -15.45
CA ASP A 22 14.89 27.94 -15.80
C ASP A 22 15.26 28.98 -14.72
N ALA A 23 14.43 29.15 -13.68
CA ALA A 23 14.70 30.07 -12.59
C ALA A 23 15.78 29.53 -11.64
N PRO A 24 16.64 30.40 -11.07
CA PRO A 24 17.61 29.98 -10.07
C PRO A 24 16.87 29.44 -8.82
N PRO A 25 17.44 28.43 -8.14
CA PRO A 25 16.93 28.01 -6.83
C PRO A 25 16.94 29.17 -5.82
N LEU A 26 15.95 29.16 -4.92
CA LEU A 26 15.82 30.16 -3.84
C LEU A 26 16.04 29.48 -2.48
N PRO A 27 16.70 30.14 -1.52
CA PRO A 27 16.90 29.56 -0.19
C PRO A 27 15.61 29.62 0.64
N PHE A 28 15.31 28.59 1.40
CA PHE A 28 14.19 28.56 2.34
C PHE A 28 14.58 27.86 3.63
N LYS A 29 14.03 28.35 4.76
CA LYS A 29 13.97 27.59 6.01
C LYS A 29 12.73 26.70 5.98
N ILE A 30 12.87 25.45 6.39
CA ILE A 30 11.74 24.53 6.54
C ILE A 30 11.18 24.64 7.96
N ASP A 31 9.88 24.95 8.05
CA ASP A 31 9.15 25.19 9.30
C ASP A 31 8.50 23.94 9.87
N GLY A 32 8.24 22.96 9.03
CA GLY A 32 7.55 21.73 9.41
C GLY A 32 7.31 20.83 8.21
N LEU A 33 6.37 19.89 8.34
CA LEU A 33 6.01 18.94 7.29
C LEU A 33 4.51 18.98 6.98
N SER A 34 4.15 18.73 5.73
CA SER A 34 2.79 18.37 5.34
C SER A 34 2.55 16.88 5.58
N HIS A 35 1.28 16.46 5.67
CA HIS A 35 0.88 15.06 5.91
C HIS A 35 1.50 14.01 4.96
N ASP A 36 1.90 14.42 3.75
CA ASP A 36 2.57 13.57 2.76
C ASP A 36 4.11 13.60 2.84
N GLY A 37 4.65 14.24 3.87
CA GLY A 37 6.07 14.29 4.21
C GLY A 37 6.90 15.27 3.37
N ARG A 38 6.29 16.34 2.85
CA ARG A 38 7.02 17.45 2.21
C ARG A 38 7.29 18.55 3.24
N GLY A 39 8.47 19.15 3.18
CA GLY A 39 8.80 20.35 3.93
C GLY A 39 7.80 21.47 3.65
N VAL A 40 7.43 22.22 4.68
CA VAL A 40 6.61 23.43 4.56
C VAL A 40 7.50 24.61 4.89
N ALA A 41 7.60 25.55 3.97
CA ALA A 41 8.31 26.81 4.16
C ALA A 41 7.37 27.99 3.89
N ILE A 42 7.71 29.16 4.42
CA ILE A 42 6.95 30.40 4.23
C ILE A 42 7.88 31.48 3.68
N TYR A 43 7.44 32.15 2.60
CA TYR A 43 8.15 33.31 2.07
C TYR A 43 8.27 34.43 3.12
N GLY A 44 9.47 35.01 3.26
CA GLY A 44 9.77 36.03 4.25
C GLY A 44 10.16 35.50 5.63
N ASN A 45 10.19 34.18 5.81
CA ASN A 45 10.72 33.57 7.01
C ASN A 45 12.21 33.27 6.85
N GLN A 46 13.04 33.97 7.64
CA GLN A 46 14.52 33.93 7.65
C GLN A 46 15.22 34.43 6.38
N PHE A 47 14.65 34.19 5.20
CA PHE A 47 15.17 34.65 3.90
C PHE A 47 14.27 35.72 3.30
N GLY A 48 14.88 36.76 2.72
CA GLY A 48 14.22 37.98 2.28
C GLY A 48 14.53 38.37 0.84
N THR A 49 14.25 39.63 0.49
CA THR A 49 14.46 40.18 -0.86
C THR A 49 15.94 40.17 -1.27
N GLU A 50 16.85 40.32 -0.30
CA GLU A 50 18.30 40.19 -0.49
C GLU A 50 18.73 38.78 -0.93
N ASP A 51 17.93 37.76 -0.61
CA ASP A 51 18.12 36.36 -1.01
C ASP A 51 17.38 35.98 -2.30
N GLY A 52 16.81 36.98 -3.00
CA GLY A 52 16.07 36.79 -4.25
C GLY A 52 14.58 36.44 -4.06
N HIS A 53 14.04 36.54 -2.84
CA HIS A 53 12.60 36.40 -2.63
C HIS A 53 11.86 37.65 -3.12
N SER A 54 10.60 37.45 -3.49
CA SER A 54 9.73 38.52 -3.97
C SER A 54 8.82 39.00 -2.83
N GLU A 55 8.81 40.30 -2.56
CA GLU A 55 8.04 40.90 -1.44
C GLU A 55 6.53 40.63 -1.54
N ASP A 56 5.98 40.58 -2.76
CA ASP A 56 4.57 40.26 -3.03
C ASP A 56 4.17 38.84 -2.61
N LYS A 57 5.15 37.96 -2.37
CA LYS A 57 4.91 36.58 -1.93
C LYS A 57 5.02 36.41 -0.41
N HIS A 58 5.33 37.45 0.36
CA HIS A 58 5.47 37.36 1.80
C HIS A 58 4.27 36.63 2.46
N GLY A 59 4.55 35.64 3.31
CA GLY A 59 3.53 34.81 3.97
C GLY A 59 2.95 33.67 3.12
N LYS A 60 3.32 33.56 1.83
CA LYS A 60 2.86 32.46 0.96
C LYS A 60 3.59 31.16 1.30
N LYS A 61 2.85 30.05 1.35
CA LYS A 61 3.40 28.71 1.64
C LYS A 61 4.12 28.10 0.43
N VAL A 62 5.18 27.35 0.70
CA VAL A 62 5.94 26.55 -0.27
C VAL A 62 6.05 25.13 0.25
N PHE A 63 5.60 24.16 -0.55
CA PHE A 63 5.77 22.73 -0.25
C PHE A 63 7.04 22.22 -0.94
N VAL A 64 7.99 21.75 -0.14
CA VAL A 64 9.36 21.42 -0.56
C VAL A 64 9.59 19.93 -0.41
N SER A 65 9.71 19.21 -1.51
CA SER A 65 10.12 17.80 -1.46
C SER A 65 11.59 17.70 -1.05
N PHE A 66 11.95 16.62 -0.35
CA PHE A 66 13.33 16.29 0.04
C PHE A 66 13.96 17.19 1.10
N ALA A 67 13.13 17.93 1.83
CA ALA A 67 13.55 18.80 2.91
C ALA A 67 12.86 18.37 4.21
N LEU A 68 13.61 18.41 5.31
CA LEU A 68 13.17 18.06 6.65
C LEU A 68 13.03 19.32 7.51
N PRO A 69 12.30 19.27 8.64
CA PRO A 69 12.15 20.39 9.56
C PRO A 69 13.49 21.02 9.97
N ASP A 70 13.47 22.33 10.21
CA ASP A 70 14.59 23.18 10.65
C ASP A 70 15.75 23.36 9.67
N GLU A 71 15.74 22.62 8.56
CA GLU A 71 16.76 22.74 7.54
C GLU A 71 16.65 24.06 6.78
N SER A 72 17.80 24.58 6.35
CA SER A 72 17.86 25.62 5.32
C SER A 72 18.32 25.00 4.00
N VAL A 73 17.52 25.13 2.95
CA VAL A 73 17.74 24.44 1.66
C VAL A 73 17.57 25.40 0.48
N GLU A 74 18.33 25.18 -0.60
CA GLU A 74 18.04 25.79 -1.90
C GLU A 74 16.92 24.99 -2.57
N VAL A 75 15.83 25.66 -2.94
CA VAL A 75 14.63 25.07 -3.51
C VAL A 75 14.49 25.47 -4.97
N ARG A 76 14.38 24.48 -5.84
CA ARG A 76 13.96 24.68 -7.23
C ARG A 76 12.45 24.58 -7.32
N LEU A 77 11.79 25.69 -7.62
CA LEU A 77 10.34 25.73 -7.78
C LEU A 77 9.91 24.93 -9.02
N THR A 78 8.94 24.04 -8.85
CA THR A 78 8.41 23.17 -9.91
C THR A 78 6.98 23.57 -10.29
N ASN A 79 6.26 24.22 -9.38
CA ASN A 79 4.88 24.64 -9.58
C ASN A 79 4.58 25.93 -8.81
N SER A 80 3.68 26.77 -9.32
CA SER A 80 3.23 27.98 -8.65
C SER A 80 1.72 28.15 -8.83
N ARG A 81 1.01 28.29 -7.71
CA ARG A 81 -0.42 28.58 -7.63
C ARG A 81 -0.65 29.86 -6.83
N LYS A 82 -1.89 30.33 -6.75
CA LYS A 82 -2.23 31.56 -6.01
C LYS A 82 -1.93 31.43 -4.51
N SER A 83 -2.35 30.33 -3.88
CA SER A 83 -2.23 30.12 -2.43
C SER A 83 -0.92 29.49 -1.97
N PHE A 84 -0.21 28.77 -2.85
CA PHE A 84 1.03 28.09 -2.51
C PHE A 84 1.93 27.86 -3.73
N GLU A 85 3.18 27.49 -3.49
CA GLU A 85 4.11 26.99 -4.50
C GLU A 85 4.64 25.62 -4.12
N GLU A 86 5.21 24.90 -5.08
CA GLU A 86 5.84 23.60 -4.85
C GLU A 86 7.24 23.62 -5.45
N GLY A 87 8.16 22.92 -4.80
CA GLY A 87 9.54 22.79 -5.26
C GLY A 87 10.23 21.56 -4.70
N ASP A 88 11.44 21.34 -5.19
CA ASP A 88 12.33 20.29 -4.70
C ASP A 88 13.56 20.96 -4.07
N ALA A 89 13.95 20.51 -2.88
CA ALA A 89 15.24 20.86 -2.30
C ALA A 89 16.35 20.24 -3.16
N VAL A 90 17.20 21.10 -3.72
CA VAL A 90 18.32 20.69 -4.59
C VAL A 90 19.67 20.73 -3.87
N LYS A 91 19.75 21.42 -2.74
CA LYS A 91 20.96 21.54 -1.93
C LYS A 91 20.62 21.92 -0.49
N LEU A 92 21.27 21.27 0.46
CA LEU A 92 21.25 21.69 1.87
C LEU A 92 22.26 22.83 2.08
N ILE A 93 21.82 23.92 2.68
CA ILE A 93 22.63 25.11 2.98
C ILE A 93 23.23 24.98 4.39
N SER A 94 22.38 24.72 5.39
CA SER A 94 22.77 24.63 6.80
C SER A 94 21.72 23.88 7.61
N ASN A 95 22.06 23.58 8.88
CA ASN A 95 21.20 22.90 9.84
C ASN A 95 20.68 21.55 9.33
N PRO A 96 21.55 20.60 8.92
CA PRO A 96 21.09 19.25 8.57
C PRO A 96 20.25 18.68 9.71
N HIS A 97 19.07 18.15 9.39
CA HIS A 97 18.30 17.40 10.36
C HIS A 97 19.14 16.21 10.86
N PRO A 98 19.18 15.89 12.17
CA PRO A 98 20.03 14.83 12.71
C PRO A 98 19.81 13.46 12.07
N GLU A 99 18.58 13.19 11.66
CA GLU A 99 18.17 11.94 11.00
C GLU A 99 18.20 12.03 9.46
N ARG A 100 18.76 13.09 8.88
CA ARG A 100 18.98 13.13 7.43
C ARG A 100 19.99 12.04 7.05
N GLN A 101 19.68 11.30 5.99
CA GLN A 101 20.57 10.29 5.43
C GLN A 101 20.74 10.46 3.92
N THR A 102 21.79 9.85 3.40
CA THR A 102 21.89 9.61 1.96
C THR A 102 20.87 8.55 1.55
N PRO A 103 20.01 8.81 0.56
CA PRO A 103 19.07 7.82 0.05
C PRO A 103 19.80 6.54 -0.39
N PRO A 104 19.35 5.34 0.01
CA PRO A 104 19.97 4.09 -0.43
C PRO A 104 19.82 3.87 -1.95
N CYS A 105 18.68 4.24 -2.54
CA CYS A 105 18.45 4.07 -3.97
C CYS A 105 19.10 5.20 -4.79
N PRO A 106 19.94 4.90 -5.78
CA PRO A 106 20.58 5.93 -6.63
C PRO A 106 19.59 6.67 -7.53
N HIS A 107 18.38 6.13 -7.71
CA HIS A 107 17.32 6.73 -8.52
C HIS A 107 16.37 7.64 -7.72
N PHE A 108 16.59 7.77 -6.41
CA PHE A 108 15.81 8.68 -5.56
C PHE A 108 15.94 10.13 -6.06
N GLY A 109 14.86 10.89 -5.99
CA GLY A 109 14.78 12.23 -6.58
C GLY A 109 14.12 12.25 -7.97
N ILE A 110 14.34 11.20 -8.76
CA ILE A 110 13.81 11.05 -10.13
C ILE A 110 12.61 10.10 -10.15
N CYS A 111 12.80 8.88 -9.62
CA CYS A 111 11.76 7.86 -9.55
C CYS A 111 10.59 8.31 -8.66
N GLY A 112 9.35 8.10 -9.11
CA GLY A 112 8.14 8.42 -8.36
C GLY A 112 7.74 7.42 -7.28
N GLY A 113 8.52 6.35 -7.09
CA GLY A 113 8.19 5.27 -6.15
C GLY A 113 8.42 5.60 -4.68
N CYS A 114 9.41 6.45 -4.36
CA CYS A 114 9.78 6.78 -2.98
C CYS A 114 9.88 8.29 -2.79
N SER A 115 9.48 8.78 -1.61
CA SER A 115 9.48 10.22 -1.27
C SER A 115 10.34 10.56 -0.06
N LEU A 116 10.64 9.59 0.82
CA LEU A 116 11.25 9.85 2.13
C LEU A 116 12.64 9.23 2.34
N GLN A 117 13.29 8.66 1.33
CA GLN A 117 14.60 7.99 1.52
C GLN A 117 15.72 8.89 2.06
N HIS A 118 15.59 10.21 1.95
CA HIS A 118 16.50 11.20 2.51
C HIS A 118 16.41 11.35 4.04
N TRP A 119 15.46 10.65 4.68
CA TRP A 119 15.24 10.62 6.12
C TRP A 119 15.46 9.19 6.63
N GLN A 120 16.11 9.01 7.79
CA GLN A 120 16.19 7.70 8.43
C GLN A 120 14.80 7.12 8.71
N PRO A 121 14.61 5.80 8.54
CA PRO A 121 13.30 5.16 8.68
C PRO A 121 12.61 5.39 10.03
N GLU A 122 13.36 5.52 11.12
CA GLU A 122 12.87 5.80 12.47
C GLU A 122 12.09 7.13 12.51
N GLY A 123 12.67 8.18 11.95
CA GLY A 123 11.99 9.47 11.86
C GLY A 123 10.78 9.44 10.92
N GLN A 124 10.84 8.64 9.86
CA GLN A 124 9.69 8.45 8.96
C GLN A 124 8.49 7.87 9.70
N ILE A 125 8.69 6.78 10.46
CA ILE A 125 7.57 6.12 11.14
C ILE A 125 7.04 6.96 12.31
N ALA A 126 7.92 7.67 13.04
CA ALA A 126 7.52 8.63 14.05
C ALA A 126 6.68 9.77 13.47
N PHE A 127 7.07 10.31 12.31
CA PHE A 127 6.29 11.32 11.61
C PHE A 127 4.91 10.80 11.17
N LYS A 128 4.84 9.59 10.62
CA LYS A 128 3.56 8.97 10.26
C LYS A 128 2.63 8.83 11.47
N GLN A 129 3.19 8.51 12.65
CA GLN A 129 2.45 8.48 13.91
C GLN A 129 1.88 9.86 14.28
N THR A 130 2.68 10.93 14.15
CA THR A 130 2.21 12.31 14.37
C THR A 130 1.08 12.68 13.42
N VAL A 131 1.16 12.30 12.14
CA VAL A 131 0.08 12.55 11.16
C VAL A 131 -1.24 11.90 11.59
N LEU A 132 -1.19 10.65 12.07
CA LEU A 132 -2.39 9.97 12.60
C LEU A 132 -2.94 10.71 13.83
N ALA A 133 -2.09 11.09 14.77
CA ALA A 133 -2.47 11.82 15.98
C ALA A 133 -3.16 13.16 15.67
N GLU A 134 -2.57 13.96 14.77
CA GLU A 134 -3.15 15.23 14.33
C GLU A 134 -4.51 15.03 13.66
N LEU A 135 -4.65 14.00 12.81
CA LEU A 135 -5.93 13.74 12.12
C LEU A 135 -7.03 13.31 13.09
N LEU A 136 -6.72 12.45 14.07
CA LEU A 136 -7.67 12.06 15.12
C LEU A 136 -8.08 13.27 15.96
N GLU A 137 -7.14 14.11 16.38
CA GLU A 137 -7.42 15.31 17.15
C GLU A 137 -8.27 16.30 16.36
N HIS A 138 -7.90 16.61 15.12
CA HIS A 138 -8.56 17.66 14.36
C HIS A 138 -9.90 17.23 13.75
N GLN A 139 -10.09 15.95 13.43
CA GLN A 139 -11.30 15.47 12.75
C GLN A 139 -12.28 14.75 13.68
N ALA A 140 -11.77 13.97 14.64
CA ALA A 140 -12.59 13.23 15.60
C ALA A 140 -12.60 13.86 16.99
N ASN A 141 -11.74 14.84 17.26
CA ASN A 141 -11.63 15.51 18.57
C ASN A 141 -11.40 14.50 19.71
N ILE A 142 -10.52 13.53 19.47
CA ILE A 142 -10.21 12.44 20.41
C ILE A 142 -8.75 12.03 20.30
N GLN A 143 -8.24 11.42 21.36
CA GLN A 143 -6.97 10.70 21.44
C GLN A 143 -7.26 9.27 21.91
N PRO A 144 -6.52 8.26 21.46
CA PRO A 144 -6.66 6.90 22.00
C PRO A 144 -6.23 6.88 23.47
N ASP A 145 -6.79 5.95 24.25
CA ASP A 145 -6.31 5.72 25.63
C ASP A 145 -4.83 5.32 25.64
N ASN A 146 -4.41 4.52 24.65
CA ASN A 146 -3.02 4.08 24.46
C ASN A 146 -2.56 4.29 23.01
N TRP A 147 -1.39 4.90 22.87
CA TRP A 147 -0.65 4.88 21.61
C TRP A 147 0.18 3.60 21.52
N LEU A 148 -0.05 2.82 20.47
CA LEU A 148 0.68 1.59 20.19
C LEU A 148 2.08 1.90 19.65
N GLU A 149 3.04 1.05 19.98
CA GLU A 149 4.36 1.06 19.34
C GLU A 149 4.22 0.79 17.84
N PRO A 150 4.88 1.56 16.96
CA PRO A 150 4.73 1.38 15.52
C PRO A 150 5.18 0.00 15.03
N VAL A 151 4.37 -0.61 14.18
CA VAL A 151 4.72 -1.91 13.58
C VAL A 151 5.74 -1.71 12.46
N VAL A 152 6.96 -2.15 12.70
CA VAL A 152 8.07 -2.10 11.73
C VAL A 152 8.63 -3.49 11.44
N ALA A 153 9.05 -3.74 10.20
CA ALA A 153 9.75 -4.96 9.78
C ALA A 153 10.73 -4.63 8.66
N ASP A 154 10.73 -5.37 7.55
CA ASP A 154 11.63 -5.10 6.43
C ASP A 154 11.31 -3.76 5.77
N ARG A 155 12.35 -2.97 5.55
CA ARG A 155 12.28 -1.59 5.01
C ARG A 155 12.86 -1.46 3.60
N LEU A 156 13.63 -2.47 3.19
CA LEU A 156 14.14 -2.69 1.84
C LEU A 156 13.78 -4.14 1.44
N GLY A 157 13.79 -4.44 0.15
CA GLY A 157 13.48 -5.79 -0.35
C GLY A 157 12.06 -6.29 -0.05
N TYR A 158 11.19 -5.43 0.50
CA TYR A 158 9.94 -5.89 1.10
C TYR A 158 8.82 -6.05 0.06
N ARG A 159 8.87 -5.30 -1.05
CA ARG A 159 7.73 -5.10 -1.93
C ARG A 159 7.55 -6.29 -2.88
N THR A 160 6.54 -7.11 -2.60
CA THR A 160 6.23 -8.36 -3.31
C THR A 160 5.28 -8.20 -4.51
N LYS A 161 4.64 -7.03 -4.67
CA LYS A 161 3.80 -6.73 -5.84
C LYS A 161 4.11 -5.37 -6.45
N ALA A 162 4.20 -5.32 -7.77
CA ALA A 162 4.38 -4.07 -8.48
C ALA A 162 3.87 -4.13 -9.93
N ARG A 163 3.67 -2.94 -10.49
CA ARG A 163 3.33 -2.74 -11.90
C ARG A 163 4.37 -1.81 -12.51
N MET A 164 5.21 -2.36 -13.37
CA MET A 164 6.26 -1.63 -14.07
C MET A 164 5.81 -1.29 -15.48
N GLY A 165 5.99 -0.04 -15.89
CA GLY A 165 5.82 0.34 -17.29
C GLY A 165 7.01 -0.14 -18.11
N VAL A 166 6.74 -0.46 -19.37
CA VAL A 166 7.76 -0.78 -20.37
C VAL A 166 7.69 0.22 -21.52
N ARG A 167 8.84 0.68 -21.99
CA ARG A 167 8.93 1.54 -23.18
C ARG A 167 10.25 1.33 -23.90
N TYR A 168 10.19 0.92 -25.16
CA TYR A 168 11.37 0.92 -26.03
C TYR A 168 11.72 2.35 -26.50
N VAL A 169 13.00 2.71 -26.38
CA VAL A 169 13.53 4.02 -26.78
C VAL A 169 14.46 3.82 -27.97
N ALA A 170 13.93 3.96 -29.19
CA ALA A 170 14.66 3.68 -30.43
C ALA A 170 16.00 4.43 -30.55
N LYS A 171 16.06 5.70 -30.10
CA LYS A 171 17.30 6.50 -30.13
C LYS A 171 18.43 5.96 -29.24
N LYS A 172 18.07 5.23 -28.18
CA LYS A 172 19.02 4.61 -27.24
C LYS A 172 19.18 3.11 -27.50
N GLU A 173 18.45 2.57 -28.48
CA GLU A 173 18.38 1.13 -28.80
C GLU A 173 18.14 0.23 -27.57
N THR A 174 17.35 0.73 -26.60
CA THR A 174 17.12 0.03 -25.33
C THR A 174 15.71 0.26 -24.81
N ALA A 175 15.21 -0.71 -24.04
CA ALA A 175 13.97 -0.62 -23.30
C ALA A 175 14.18 0.03 -21.93
N LEU A 176 13.21 0.83 -21.52
CA LEU A 176 13.01 1.24 -20.14
C LEU A 176 12.01 0.28 -19.51
N VAL A 177 12.36 -0.26 -18.35
CA VAL A 177 11.50 -1.07 -17.50
C VAL A 177 11.57 -0.46 -16.11
N GLY A 178 10.43 -0.09 -15.53
CA GLY A 178 10.40 0.48 -14.19
C GLY A 178 9.18 1.34 -13.93
N PHE A 179 9.35 2.34 -13.07
CA PHE A 179 8.28 3.21 -12.60
C PHE A 179 8.29 4.57 -13.30
N ARG A 180 7.20 5.32 -13.13
CA ARG A 180 7.12 6.68 -13.63
C ARG A 180 8.05 7.61 -12.85
N GLU A 181 8.60 8.59 -13.55
CA GLU A 181 9.24 9.75 -12.94
C GLU A 181 8.23 10.55 -12.09
N ARG A 182 8.73 11.26 -11.07
CA ARG A 182 7.91 12.15 -10.24
C ARG A 182 7.18 13.20 -11.10
N ASN A 183 5.88 13.35 -10.86
CA ASN A 183 5.03 14.35 -11.53
C ASN A 183 5.06 14.29 -13.07
N SER A 184 5.38 13.13 -13.64
CA SER A 184 5.66 12.94 -15.06
C SER A 184 4.98 11.68 -15.60
N ASN A 185 4.75 11.66 -16.90
CA ASN A 185 4.26 10.47 -17.61
C ASN A 185 5.42 9.65 -18.21
N PHE A 186 6.66 10.12 -18.06
CA PHE A 186 7.85 9.40 -18.51
C PHE A 186 8.22 8.31 -17.51
N LEU A 187 8.88 7.27 -18.02
CA LEU A 187 9.47 6.22 -17.18
C LEU A 187 10.85 6.68 -16.73
N ALA A 188 11.13 6.49 -15.45
CA ALA A 188 12.46 6.71 -14.90
C ALA A 188 13.41 5.64 -15.45
N GLU A 189 14.65 6.04 -15.72
CA GLU A 189 15.72 5.13 -16.11
C GLU A 189 16.25 4.44 -14.84
N LEU A 190 15.71 3.25 -14.53
CA LEU A 190 16.01 2.50 -13.29
C LEU A 190 16.87 1.29 -13.58
N ASN A 191 18.03 1.16 -12.95
CA ASN A 191 18.86 -0.05 -13.06
C ASN A 191 18.63 -1.04 -11.92
N GLU A 192 18.11 -0.54 -10.80
CA GLU A 192 17.82 -1.30 -9.60
C GLU A 192 16.71 -0.63 -8.80
N CYS A 193 16.04 -1.40 -7.95
CA CYS A 193 15.01 -0.90 -7.03
C CYS A 193 15.12 -1.60 -5.69
N HIS A 194 15.68 -0.91 -4.69
CA HIS A 194 15.97 -1.49 -3.37
C HIS A 194 14.74 -1.78 -2.51
N ILE A 195 13.56 -1.26 -2.86
CA ILE A 195 12.32 -1.60 -2.14
C ILE A 195 11.59 -2.81 -2.73
N LEU A 196 11.85 -3.16 -4.00
CA LEU A 196 11.36 -4.42 -4.56
C LEU A 196 12.17 -5.58 -3.98
N ASP A 197 11.53 -6.72 -3.80
CA ASP A 197 12.19 -7.98 -3.45
C ASP A 197 13.44 -8.20 -4.31
N GLU A 198 14.53 -8.60 -3.67
CA GLU A 198 15.86 -8.71 -4.28
C GLU A 198 15.88 -9.60 -5.52
N ARG A 199 14.99 -10.61 -5.59
CA ARG A 199 14.82 -11.50 -6.74
C ARG A 199 14.44 -10.74 -8.01
N ILE A 200 13.83 -9.55 -7.90
CA ILE A 200 13.46 -8.68 -9.04
C ILE A 200 14.16 -7.32 -9.00
N GLY A 201 14.34 -6.75 -7.81
CA GLY A 201 14.86 -5.40 -7.60
C GLY A 201 16.21 -5.18 -8.26
N PHE A 202 17.08 -6.20 -8.28
CA PHE A 202 18.40 -6.16 -8.91
C PHE A 202 18.44 -6.80 -10.31
N GLU A 203 17.30 -7.28 -10.82
CA GLU A 203 17.18 -7.88 -12.17
C GLU A 203 16.65 -6.90 -13.22
N LEU A 204 16.49 -5.62 -12.88
CA LEU A 204 15.91 -4.62 -13.81
C LEU A 204 16.76 -4.44 -15.07
N GLU A 205 18.09 -4.43 -14.98
CA GLU A 205 18.96 -4.38 -16.16
C GLU A 205 18.79 -5.61 -17.06
N ASN A 206 18.70 -6.80 -16.47
CA ASN A 206 18.48 -8.05 -17.20
C ASN A 206 17.11 -8.06 -17.89
N LEU A 207 16.06 -7.56 -17.23
CA LEU A 207 14.74 -7.38 -17.82
C LEU A 207 14.78 -6.38 -18.98
N LYS A 208 15.49 -5.25 -18.86
CA LYS A 208 15.67 -4.30 -19.98
C LYS A 208 16.36 -4.96 -21.16
N ALA A 209 17.44 -5.71 -20.92
CA ALA A 209 18.19 -6.40 -21.97
C ALA A 209 17.30 -7.42 -22.69
N LEU A 210 16.54 -8.22 -21.92
CA LEU A 210 15.56 -9.17 -22.46
C LEU A 210 14.55 -8.46 -23.36
N ILE A 211 13.85 -7.45 -22.85
CA ILE A 211 12.83 -6.72 -23.63
C ILE A 211 13.45 -6.08 -24.87
N SER A 212 14.64 -5.50 -24.75
CA SER A 212 15.33 -4.87 -25.89
C SER A 212 15.68 -5.86 -26.99
N SER A 213 15.88 -7.14 -26.65
CA SER A 213 16.20 -8.20 -27.61
C SER A 213 15.00 -8.76 -28.37
N LEU A 214 13.77 -8.44 -27.94
CA LEU A 214 12.55 -8.95 -28.56
C LEU A 214 12.28 -8.28 -29.92
N GLU A 215 11.71 -9.03 -30.85
CA GLU A 215 11.18 -8.50 -32.11
C GLU A 215 10.01 -7.55 -31.80
N ALA A 216 9.13 -7.92 -30.88
CA ALA A 216 7.98 -7.13 -30.44
C ALA A 216 8.29 -6.05 -29.38
N ARG A 217 9.58 -5.70 -29.16
CA ARG A 217 10.02 -4.77 -28.09
C ARG A 217 9.28 -3.43 -28.03
N ALA A 218 8.85 -2.89 -29.16
CA ALA A 218 8.10 -1.63 -29.23
C ALA A 218 6.62 -1.77 -28.77
N HIS A 219 6.12 -3.00 -28.67
CA HIS A 219 4.73 -3.34 -28.37
C HIS A 219 4.57 -4.01 -26.99
N ILE A 220 5.65 -4.11 -26.21
CA ILE A 220 5.57 -4.46 -24.80
C ILE A 220 5.25 -3.21 -24.00
N ALA A 221 4.12 -3.22 -23.28
CA ALA A 221 3.61 -2.03 -22.60
C ALA A 221 3.90 -2.03 -21.10
N GLN A 222 3.90 -3.21 -20.47
CA GLN A 222 3.87 -3.32 -19.02
C GLN A 222 4.32 -4.70 -18.55
N ILE A 223 4.89 -4.76 -17.35
CA ILE A 223 5.14 -5.98 -16.59
C ILE A 223 4.43 -5.83 -15.25
N GLU A 224 3.47 -6.69 -14.94
CA GLU A 224 2.93 -6.86 -13.58
C GLU A 224 3.68 -7.99 -12.89
N LEU A 225 3.98 -7.83 -11.61
CA LEU A 225 4.66 -8.86 -10.84
C LEU A 225 3.96 -9.12 -9.51
N ALA A 226 3.97 -10.38 -9.12
CA ALA A 226 3.54 -10.86 -7.82
C ALA A 226 4.54 -11.92 -7.33
N MET A 227 4.87 -11.85 -6.05
CA MET A 227 5.88 -12.70 -5.44
C MET A 227 5.33 -13.28 -4.15
N GLY A 228 5.65 -14.55 -3.93
CA GLY A 228 5.41 -15.26 -2.70
C GLY A 228 6.71 -15.71 -2.04
N GLU A 229 6.55 -16.54 -1.04
CA GLU A 229 7.62 -17.26 -0.37
C GLU A 229 7.95 -18.54 -1.14
N ALA A 230 9.21 -18.97 -1.05
CA ALA A 230 9.63 -20.23 -1.63
C ALA A 230 9.24 -21.37 -0.69
N LEU A 231 8.34 -22.25 -1.15
CA LEU A 231 7.86 -23.44 -0.44
C LEU A 231 7.96 -24.65 -1.38
N PRO A 232 9.18 -25.17 -1.65
CA PRO A 232 9.42 -26.17 -2.72
C PRO A 232 8.64 -27.48 -2.55
N GLU A 233 8.13 -27.76 -1.36
CA GLU A 233 7.26 -28.89 -1.06
C GLU A 233 5.82 -28.74 -1.60
N LEU A 234 5.42 -27.51 -1.95
CA LEU A 234 4.11 -27.20 -2.52
C LEU A 234 4.19 -27.06 -4.05
N PRO A 235 3.10 -27.34 -4.77
CA PRO A 235 3.06 -27.18 -6.23
C PRO A 235 3.35 -25.74 -6.66
N ASP A 236 4.23 -25.53 -7.65
CA ASP A 236 4.77 -24.21 -8.06
C ASP A 236 5.54 -23.45 -6.96
N GLY A 237 5.73 -24.03 -5.77
CA GLY A 237 6.36 -23.35 -4.64
C GLY A 237 7.87 -23.16 -4.77
N ASP A 238 8.51 -23.84 -5.71
CA ASP A 238 9.89 -23.56 -6.16
C ASP A 238 9.97 -22.44 -7.21
N GLN A 239 8.82 -21.92 -7.68
CA GLN A 239 8.70 -20.80 -8.61
C GLN A 239 7.96 -19.61 -7.99
N PRO A 240 8.50 -18.97 -6.93
CA PRO A 240 7.77 -18.01 -6.09
C PRO A 240 7.63 -16.60 -6.71
N VAL A 241 7.98 -16.42 -7.98
CA VAL A 241 7.97 -15.13 -8.67
C VAL A 241 7.18 -15.27 -9.97
N ALA A 242 6.12 -14.50 -10.12
CA ALA A 242 5.28 -14.50 -11.31
C ALA A 242 5.29 -13.13 -11.99
N LEU A 243 5.52 -13.09 -13.31
CA LEU A 243 5.41 -11.86 -14.10
C LEU A 243 4.39 -12.03 -15.24
N ILE A 244 3.54 -11.02 -15.39
CA ILE A 244 2.59 -10.87 -16.48
C ILE A 244 3.11 -9.82 -17.45
N LEU A 245 3.44 -10.24 -18.67
CA LEU A 245 3.92 -9.39 -19.75
C LEU A 245 2.74 -8.93 -20.63
N ARG A 246 2.41 -7.63 -20.58
CA ARG A 246 1.41 -7.02 -21.45
C ARG A 246 2.02 -6.72 -22.82
N HIS A 247 1.53 -7.40 -23.85
CA HIS A 247 1.94 -7.19 -25.24
C HIS A 247 0.77 -6.75 -26.12
N LEU A 248 0.99 -5.71 -26.94
CA LEU A 248 -0.05 -5.10 -27.77
C LEU A 248 -0.21 -5.77 -29.13
N GLU A 249 0.77 -6.57 -29.55
CA GLU A 249 0.79 -7.34 -30.79
C GLU A 249 1.20 -8.79 -30.51
N PRO A 250 0.83 -9.77 -31.35
CA PRO A 250 1.27 -11.16 -31.19
C PRO A 250 2.80 -11.29 -31.13
N LEU A 251 3.29 -12.13 -30.22
CA LEU A 251 4.72 -12.44 -30.11
C LEU A 251 5.10 -13.54 -31.11
N SER A 252 6.30 -13.43 -31.70
CA SER A 252 6.84 -14.49 -32.55
C SER A 252 7.31 -15.68 -31.71
N ASN A 253 7.48 -16.84 -32.34
CA ASN A 253 8.05 -18.02 -31.68
C ASN A 253 9.45 -17.73 -31.12
N THR A 254 10.25 -16.93 -31.83
CA THR A 254 11.58 -16.51 -31.37
C THR A 254 11.50 -15.71 -30.07
N ASP A 255 10.57 -14.76 -29.98
CA ASP A 255 10.35 -13.96 -28.77
C ASP A 255 9.87 -14.83 -27.60
N ILE A 256 8.93 -15.75 -27.86
CA ILE A 256 8.44 -16.69 -26.85
C ILE A 256 9.58 -17.57 -26.33
N GLU A 257 10.44 -18.12 -27.18
CA GLU A 257 11.57 -18.95 -26.73
C GLU A 257 12.63 -18.16 -25.96
N ARG A 258 12.88 -16.89 -26.32
CA ARG A 258 13.74 -15.99 -25.53
C ARG A 258 13.17 -15.75 -24.13
N LEU A 259 11.88 -15.45 -24.04
CA LEU A 259 11.19 -15.29 -22.76
C LEU A 259 11.25 -16.57 -21.94
N LYS A 260 10.93 -17.73 -22.53
CA LYS A 260 10.97 -19.02 -21.83
C LYS A 260 12.36 -19.32 -21.27
N THR A 261 13.40 -19.11 -22.07
CA THR A 261 14.80 -19.31 -21.64
C THR A 261 15.16 -18.43 -20.45
N PHE A 262 14.80 -17.14 -20.52
CA PHE A 262 15.10 -16.17 -19.46
C PHE A 262 14.42 -16.51 -18.13
N PHE A 263 13.13 -16.85 -18.20
CA PHE A 263 12.29 -17.13 -17.03
C PHE A 263 12.61 -18.48 -16.39
N LYS A 264 12.82 -19.52 -17.22
CA LYS A 264 13.21 -20.85 -16.74
C LYS A 264 14.52 -20.83 -15.96
N ALA A 265 15.52 -20.07 -16.43
CA ALA A 265 16.82 -19.94 -15.77
C ALA A 265 16.73 -19.31 -14.36
N ARG A 266 15.61 -18.65 -14.04
CA ARG A 266 15.37 -17.97 -12.76
C ARG A 266 14.31 -18.65 -11.88
N GLN A 267 13.74 -19.77 -12.36
CA GLN A 267 12.57 -20.40 -11.74
C GLN A 267 11.41 -19.40 -11.53
N TRP A 268 11.11 -18.61 -12.56
CA TRP A 268 9.99 -17.66 -12.52
C TRP A 268 8.84 -18.15 -13.37
N GLN A 269 7.61 -17.84 -12.96
CA GLN A 269 6.42 -18.08 -13.75
C GLN A 269 6.24 -16.96 -14.79
N LEU A 270 5.95 -17.34 -16.03
CA LEU A 270 5.71 -16.42 -17.15
C LEU A 270 4.23 -16.43 -17.56
N TYR A 271 3.67 -15.23 -17.68
CA TYR A 271 2.32 -15.02 -18.20
C TYR A 271 2.34 -13.98 -19.33
N LEU A 272 1.52 -14.20 -20.35
CA LEU A 272 1.31 -13.27 -21.46
C LEU A 272 -0.10 -12.70 -21.39
N GLN A 273 -0.22 -11.38 -21.58
CA GLN A 273 -1.50 -10.68 -21.61
C GLN A 273 -1.64 -9.88 -22.91
N SER A 274 -2.54 -10.33 -23.79
CA SER A 274 -2.77 -9.74 -25.12
C SER A 274 -3.86 -8.66 -25.16
N LYS A 275 -4.80 -8.68 -24.20
CA LYS A 275 -5.94 -7.76 -24.07
C LYS A 275 -6.20 -7.41 -22.59
N GLY A 276 -7.44 -7.53 -22.12
CA GLY A 276 -7.83 -7.31 -20.73
C GLY A 276 -7.38 -8.44 -19.79
N PRO A 277 -7.79 -8.40 -18.51
CA PRO A 277 -7.43 -9.41 -17.51
C PRO A 277 -7.72 -10.85 -17.95
N ASP A 278 -8.85 -11.10 -18.60
CA ASP A 278 -9.27 -12.44 -19.04
C ASP A 278 -8.35 -13.06 -20.11
N SER A 279 -7.51 -12.25 -20.75
CA SER A 279 -6.56 -12.70 -21.77
C SER A 279 -5.23 -13.19 -21.22
N ILE A 280 -5.04 -13.18 -19.91
CA ILE A 280 -3.82 -13.67 -19.28
C ILE A 280 -3.71 -15.18 -19.50
N GLN A 281 -2.56 -15.64 -19.99
CA GLN A 281 -2.26 -17.05 -20.23
C GLN A 281 -0.90 -17.40 -19.64
N ARG A 282 -0.84 -18.48 -18.86
CA ARG A 282 0.43 -19.07 -18.39
C ARG A 282 1.21 -19.63 -19.58
N VAL A 283 2.53 -19.53 -19.53
CA VAL A 283 3.44 -20.16 -20.48
C VAL A 283 4.15 -21.32 -19.78
N ALA A 284 4.10 -22.52 -20.37
CA ALA A 284 4.84 -23.68 -19.87
C ALA A 284 6.36 -23.48 -20.06
N LEU A 285 7.10 -23.58 -18.96
CA LEU A 285 8.56 -23.46 -18.90
C LEU A 285 9.22 -24.80 -18.57
N ASN A 286 8.52 -25.63 -17.80
CA ASN A 286 8.95 -26.95 -17.36
C ASN A 286 7.91 -28.01 -17.72
N ASP A 287 8.36 -29.26 -17.84
CA ASP A 287 7.49 -30.39 -18.19
C ASP A 287 6.46 -30.73 -17.10
N TYR A 288 6.71 -30.26 -15.87
CA TYR A 288 5.85 -30.46 -14.71
C TYR A 288 4.92 -29.27 -14.42
N ASP A 289 4.97 -28.18 -15.21
CA ASP A 289 4.06 -27.05 -15.01
C ASP A 289 2.61 -27.50 -15.29
N ASP A 290 1.72 -27.31 -14.32
CA ASP A 290 0.29 -27.61 -14.52
C ASP A 290 -0.37 -26.53 -15.39
N MET A 291 -0.65 -26.91 -16.64
CA MET A 291 -1.31 -26.08 -17.63
C MET A 291 -2.82 -26.31 -17.71
N SER A 292 -3.40 -27.15 -16.84
CA SER A 292 -4.85 -27.34 -16.75
C SER A 292 -5.55 -26.13 -16.12
N GLN A 293 -4.80 -25.36 -15.34
CA GLN A 293 -5.25 -24.12 -14.71
C GLN A 293 -4.70 -22.90 -15.46
N GLN A 294 -5.46 -21.81 -15.46
CA GLN A 294 -5.02 -20.54 -16.07
C GLN A 294 -3.80 -19.93 -15.35
N PHE A 295 -3.72 -20.14 -14.03
CA PHE A 295 -2.68 -19.60 -13.18
C PHE A 295 -1.98 -20.69 -12.38
N GLY A 296 -0.66 -20.53 -12.26
CA GLY A 296 0.14 -21.17 -11.24
C GLY A 296 -0.03 -20.53 -9.88
N ARG A 297 0.53 -21.19 -8.87
CA ARG A 297 0.29 -20.89 -7.47
C ARG A 297 1.44 -20.08 -6.89
N LEU A 298 1.11 -19.14 -6.02
CA LEU A 298 2.03 -18.42 -5.16
C LEU A 298 1.61 -18.59 -3.72
N TYR A 299 2.56 -18.45 -2.80
CA TYR A 299 2.31 -18.71 -1.38
C TYR A 299 2.83 -17.62 -0.47
N TYR A 300 2.17 -17.42 0.67
CA TYR A 300 2.77 -16.77 1.83
C TYR A 300 2.24 -17.42 3.11
N GLN A 301 2.97 -17.25 4.21
CA GLN A 301 2.66 -17.88 5.48
C GLN A 301 2.43 -16.86 6.59
N LEU A 302 1.55 -17.23 7.51
CA LEU A 302 1.41 -16.63 8.83
C LEU A 302 1.80 -17.67 9.89
N PRO A 303 3.11 -17.81 10.22
CA PRO A 303 3.60 -18.89 11.05
C PRO A 303 3.01 -18.95 12.47
N GLU A 304 2.72 -17.79 13.07
CA GLU A 304 2.09 -17.66 14.40
C GLU A 304 0.73 -18.38 14.50
N PHE A 305 0.05 -18.58 13.36
CA PHE A 305 -1.26 -19.22 13.30
C PHE A 305 -1.22 -20.57 12.59
N ASP A 306 -0.03 -21.04 12.19
CA ASP A 306 0.14 -22.25 11.37
C ASP A 306 -0.70 -22.21 10.08
N LEU A 307 -0.61 -21.09 9.35
CA LEU A 307 -1.37 -20.87 8.12
C LEU A 307 -0.47 -20.67 6.92
N THR A 308 -0.84 -21.33 5.82
CA THR A 308 -0.27 -21.13 4.49
C THR A 308 -1.37 -20.70 3.54
N TYR A 309 -1.17 -19.58 2.86
CA TYR A 309 -2.10 -19.01 1.90
C TYR A 309 -1.60 -19.29 0.49
N GLU A 310 -2.46 -19.88 -0.33
CA GLU A 310 -2.31 -19.91 -1.78
C GLU A 310 -2.99 -18.67 -2.37
N PHE A 311 -2.38 -18.08 -3.40
CA PHE A 311 -2.94 -17.00 -4.19
C PHE A 311 -2.41 -17.04 -5.63
N ILE A 312 -3.07 -16.33 -6.55
CA ILE A 312 -2.62 -16.19 -7.94
C ILE A 312 -2.06 -14.78 -8.20
N PRO A 313 -1.29 -14.56 -9.29
CA PRO A 313 -0.59 -13.29 -9.51
C PRO A 313 -1.49 -12.04 -9.51
N THR A 314 -2.76 -12.18 -9.89
CA THR A 314 -3.75 -11.10 -9.94
C THR A 314 -4.47 -10.84 -8.62
N ASP A 315 -4.40 -11.75 -7.64
CA ASP A 315 -5.08 -11.60 -6.35
C ASP A 315 -4.47 -10.44 -5.55
N PHE A 316 -5.27 -9.75 -4.75
CA PHE A 316 -4.74 -8.77 -3.83
C PHE A 316 -4.04 -9.46 -2.64
N THR A 317 -2.82 -9.04 -2.34
CA THR A 317 -2.08 -9.41 -1.12
C THR A 317 -1.36 -8.18 -0.58
N GLN A 318 -1.04 -8.20 0.72
CA GLN A 318 -0.22 -7.16 1.31
C GLN A 318 1.16 -7.15 0.65
N VAL A 319 1.64 -5.96 0.31
CA VAL A 319 2.90 -5.83 -0.45
C VAL A 319 4.14 -6.06 0.40
N ASN A 320 4.03 -5.95 1.73
CA ASN A 320 5.10 -6.19 2.68
C ASN A 320 4.70 -7.35 3.59
N LEU A 321 5.15 -8.57 3.26
CA LEU A 321 4.73 -9.78 3.97
C LEU A 321 5.26 -9.83 5.42
N SER A 322 6.42 -9.22 5.69
CA SER A 322 6.97 -9.19 7.06
C SER A 322 6.22 -8.22 7.97
N VAL A 323 5.74 -7.08 7.45
CA VAL A 323 4.79 -6.22 8.17
C VAL A 323 3.43 -6.89 8.30
N ASN A 324 2.94 -7.57 7.24
CA ASN A 324 1.65 -8.27 7.28
C ASN A 324 1.57 -9.26 8.45
N ARG A 325 2.61 -10.08 8.66
CA ARG A 325 2.66 -11.02 9.80
C ARG A 325 2.46 -10.34 11.15
N LYS A 326 3.16 -9.22 11.37
CA LYS A 326 3.05 -8.45 12.62
C LYS A 326 1.70 -7.75 12.74
N MET A 327 1.19 -7.19 11.65
CA MET A 327 -0.14 -6.56 11.58
C MET A 327 -1.23 -7.56 11.93
N THR A 328 -1.24 -8.74 11.30
CA THR A 328 -2.25 -9.77 11.56
C THR A 328 -2.20 -10.23 13.01
N LYS A 329 -1.00 -10.48 13.55
CA LYS A 329 -0.84 -10.80 14.96
C LYS A 329 -1.39 -9.69 15.87
N LEU A 330 -1.01 -8.44 15.64
CA LEU A 330 -1.47 -7.31 16.44
C LEU A 330 -2.99 -7.14 16.38
N ALA A 331 -3.60 -7.27 15.20
CA ALA A 331 -5.06 -7.18 15.06
C ALA A 331 -5.77 -8.28 15.85
N CYS A 332 -5.27 -9.51 15.81
CA CYS A 332 -5.76 -10.62 16.62
C CYS A 332 -5.60 -10.35 18.14
N ASP A 333 -4.43 -9.89 18.56
CA ASP A 333 -4.15 -9.57 19.97
C ASP A 333 -5.08 -8.45 20.48
N LEU A 334 -5.35 -7.43 19.66
CA LEU A 334 -6.25 -6.32 20.00
C LEU A 334 -7.73 -6.73 20.05
N LEU A 335 -8.17 -7.69 19.23
CA LEU A 335 -9.53 -8.21 19.30
C LEU A 335 -9.77 -9.07 20.55
N ASP A 336 -8.70 -9.61 21.15
CA ASP A 336 -8.72 -10.46 22.35
C ASP A 336 -9.80 -11.56 22.29
N LEU A 337 -9.87 -12.25 21.15
CA LEU A 337 -10.90 -13.25 20.87
C LEU A 337 -10.83 -14.44 21.81
N LYS A 338 -12.00 -14.98 22.16
CA LYS A 338 -12.15 -16.20 22.96
C LYS A 338 -12.72 -17.35 22.14
N PRO A 339 -12.41 -18.61 22.49
CA PRO A 339 -13.09 -19.76 21.93
C PRO A 339 -14.61 -19.63 22.07
N GLY A 340 -15.35 -19.98 21.02
CA GLY A 340 -16.82 -19.88 21.00
C GLY A 340 -17.38 -18.57 20.46
N GLU A 341 -16.57 -17.51 20.33
CA GLU A 341 -17.04 -16.21 19.84
C GLU A 341 -17.34 -16.19 18.34
N ARG A 342 -18.20 -15.25 17.94
CA ARG A 342 -18.55 -14.95 16.55
C ARG A 342 -17.88 -13.66 16.13
N VAL A 343 -17.06 -13.73 15.08
CA VAL A 343 -16.27 -12.59 14.59
C VAL A 343 -16.56 -12.32 13.12
N LEU A 344 -16.71 -11.04 12.78
CA LEU A 344 -16.94 -10.57 11.41
C LEU A 344 -15.69 -9.89 10.86
N ASP A 345 -15.20 -10.33 9.71
CA ASP A 345 -14.11 -9.73 8.95
C ASP A 345 -14.69 -9.06 7.69
N LEU A 346 -14.72 -7.73 7.69
CA LEU A 346 -15.24 -6.92 6.59
C LEU A 346 -14.09 -6.50 5.66
N PHE A 347 -14.32 -6.63 4.35
CA PHE A 347 -13.30 -6.48 3.31
C PHE A 347 -12.22 -7.56 3.41
N SER A 348 -12.65 -8.79 3.71
CA SER A 348 -11.81 -9.92 4.09
C SER A 348 -10.80 -10.38 3.02
N GLY A 349 -10.99 -9.98 1.76
CA GLY A 349 -10.14 -10.39 0.65
C GLY A 349 -10.05 -11.92 0.55
N LEU A 350 -8.82 -12.47 0.60
CA LEU A 350 -8.57 -13.90 0.56
C LEU A 350 -8.49 -14.57 1.95
N GLY A 351 -8.94 -13.87 2.99
CA GLY A 351 -8.99 -14.36 4.37
C GLY A 351 -7.71 -14.10 5.18
N ASN A 352 -6.97 -13.00 4.89
CA ASN A 352 -5.73 -12.66 5.59
C ASN A 352 -5.92 -12.50 7.10
N PHE A 353 -7.09 -12.00 7.54
CA PHE A 353 -7.48 -11.96 8.94
C PHE A 353 -8.49 -13.06 9.28
N SER A 354 -9.47 -13.32 8.41
CA SER A 354 -10.53 -14.33 8.64
C SER A 354 -10.01 -15.67 9.15
N LEU A 355 -8.93 -16.21 8.57
CA LEU A 355 -8.41 -17.54 8.94
C LEU A 355 -7.70 -17.54 10.31
N PRO A 356 -6.82 -16.57 10.65
CA PRO A 356 -6.33 -16.40 12.02
C PRO A 356 -7.46 -16.27 13.04
N LEU A 357 -8.47 -15.46 12.73
CA LEU A 357 -9.61 -15.25 13.62
C LEU A 357 -10.40 -16.56 13.83
N ALA A 358 -10.59 -17.35 12.77
CA ALA A 358 -11.22 -18.67 12.84
C ALA A 358 -10.44 -19.64 13.75
N ARG A 359 -9.10 -19.64 13.67
CA ARG A 359 -8.25 -20.46 14.56
C ARG A 359 -8.43 -20.05 16.03
N LEU A 360 -8.54 -18.76 16.32
CA LEU A 360 -8.67 -18.26 17.69
C LEU A 360 -10.03 -18.59 18.31
N VAL A 361 -11.12 -18.41 17.56
CA VAL A 361 -12.47 -18.73 18.08
C VAL A 361 -12.75 -20.23 18.09
N GLY A 362 -12.00 -21.02 17.29
CA GLY A 362 -12.11 -22.47 17.11
C GLY A 362 -12.01 -23.32 18.36
N GLY A 363 -11.33 -22.84 19.41
CA GLY A 363 -10.98 -23.66 20.58
C GLY A 363 -10.05 -24.83 20.23
N ASP A 364 -9.91 -25.79 21.14
CA ASP A 364 -8.95 -26.90 21.00
C ASP A 364 -9.24 -27.84 19.81
N ASP A 365 -10.49 -27.97 19.41
CA ASP A 365 -10.93 -28.87 18.33
C ASP A 365 -11.31 -28.14 17.03
N GLY A 366 -11.18 -26.80 16.99
CA GLY A 366 -11.50 -25.98 15.83
C GLY A 366 -13.00 -25.85 15.51
N SER A 367 -13.89 -26.34 16.40
CA SER A 367 -15.34 -26.35 16.16
C SER A 367 -16.11 -25.30 16.97
N GLN A 368 -15.44 -24.60 17.89
CA GLN A 368 -16.06 -23.55 18.69
C GLN A 368 -16.06 -22.25 17.88
N GLY A 369 -17.10 -21.44 18.02
CA GLY A 369 -17.18 -20.12 17.38
C GLY A 369 -17.30 -20.15 15.86
N LEU A 370 -17.30 -18.95 15.27
CA LEU A 370 -17.47 -18.76 13.82
C LEU A 370 -16.79 -17.47 13.37
N ALA A 371 -15.97 -17.56 12.32
CA ALA A 371 -15.46 -16.39 11.61
C ALA A 371 -16.22 -16.19 10.29
N ILE A 372 -16.83 -15.02 10.11
CA ILE A 372 -17.54 -14.66 8.88
C ILE A 372 -16.71 -13.62 8.11
N GLY A 373 -16.30 -13.94 6.89
CA GLY A 373 -15.63 -13.01 5.98
C GLY A 373 -16.61 -12.45 4.95
N VAL A 374 -16.60 -11.13 4.75
CA VAL A 374 -17.39 -10.46 3.69
C VAL A 374 -16.46 -9.72 2.75
N GLU A 375 -16.62 -9.93 1.45
CA GLU A 375 -15.74 -9.38 0.40
C GLU A 375 -16.57 -9.11 -0.87
N GLY A 376 -16.25 -8.05 -1.62
CA GLY A 376 -17.01 -7.65 -2.82
C GLY A 376 -16.63 -8.43 -4.09
N SER A 377 -15.57 -9.23 -4.05
CA SER A 377 -15.08 -10.03 -5.16
C SER A 377 -15.36 -11.52 -4.98
N ASP A 378 -16.11 -12.10 -5.92
CA ASP A 378 -16.40 -13.54 -5.99
C ASP A 378 -15.14 -14.41 -6.04
N ALA A 379 -14.15 -13.95 -6.81
CA ALA A 379 -12.88 -14.66 -6.94
C ALA A 379 -12.11 -14.68 -5.60
N MET A 380 -12.18 -13.59 -4.82
CA MET A 380 -11.50 -13.49 -3.53
C MET A 380 -12.21 -14.29 -2.43
N THR A 381 -13.54 -14.29 -2.39
CA THR A 381 -14.30 -15.14 -1.45
C THR A 381 -14.08 -16.63 -1.74
N ALA A 382 -14.08 -17.03 -3.02
CA ALA A 382 -13.73 -18.39 -3.40
C ALA A 382 -12.28 -18.74 -3.00
N ARG A 383 -11.33 -17.82 -3.19
CA ARG A 383 -9.94 -17.99 -2.76
C ARG A 383 -9.83 -18.14 -1.24
N ALA A 384 -10.59 -17.37 -0.47
CA ALA A 384 -10.64 -17.45 0.99
C ALA A 384 -11.17 -18.81 1.46
N ALA A 385 -12.26 -19.30 0.85
CA ALA A 385 -12.82 -20.62 1.14
C ALA A 385 -11.83 -21.76 0.80
N ASP A 386 -11.13 -21.66 -0.34
CA ASP A 386 -10.10 -22.62 -0.71
C ASP A 386 -8.93 -22.62 0.28
N ASN A 387 -8.51 -21.43 0.75
CA ASN A 387 -7.48 -21.31 1.77
C ASN A 387 -7.94 -21.87 3.12
N ALA A 388 -9.18 -21.63 3.54
CA ALA A 388 -9.75 -22.23 4.75
C ALA A 388 -9.67 -23.76 4.68
N LYS A 389 -10.15 -24.34 3.57
CA LYS A 389 -10.12 -25.80 3.34
C LYS A 389 -8.70 -26.37 3.38
N ARG A 390 -7.73 -25.70 2.76
CA ARG A 390 -6.32 -26.15 2.73
C ARG A 390 -5.65 -26.10 4.10
N ASN A 391 -6.06 -25.16 4.94
CA ASN A 391 -5.59 -25.03 6.31
C ASN A 391 -6.43 -25.85 7.32
N GLY A 392 -7.35 -26.70 6.84
CA GLY A 392 -8.20 -27.52 7.70
C GLY A 392 -9.17 -26.74 8.57
N ILE A 393 -9.51 -25.50 8.19
CA ILE A 393 -10.43 -24.63 8.93
C ILE A 393 -11.84 -24.88 8.43
N THR A 394 -12.73 -25.24 9.35
CA THR A 394 -14.14 -25.59 9.05
C THR A 394 -15.15 -24.63 9.65
N ASN A 395 -14.73 -23.73 10.54
CA ASN A 395 -15.57 -22.76 11.24
C ASN A 395 -15.51 -21.36 10.59
N THR A 396 -15.58 -21.32 9.26
CA THR A 396 -15.61 -20.08 8.46
C THR A 396 -16.78 -20.05 7.49
N GLU A 397 -17.39 -18.88 7.31
CA GLU A 397 -18.35 -18.59 6.24
C GLU A 397 -17.88 -17.38 5.44
N PHE A 398 -18.00 -17.42 4.10
CA PHE A 398 -17.60 -16.32 3.23
C PHE A 398 -18.78 -15.84 2.38
N TYR A 399 -19.00 -14.53 2.34
CA TYR A 399 -20.09 -13.90 1.59
C TYR A 399 -19.55 -12.90 0.59
N ASN A 400 -20.05 -13.00 -0.65
CA ASN A 400 -19.82 -12.02 -1.70
C ASN A 400 -20.84 -10.88 -1.56
N GLN A 401 -20.39 -9.71 -1.09
CA GLN A 401 -21.23 -8.52 -0.95
C GLN A 401 -20.41 -7.25 -1.16
N ASP A 402 -20.91 -6.36 -2.02
CA ASP A 402 -20.42 -4.99 -2.13
C ASP A 402 -20.83 -4.21 -0.86
N LEU A 403 -19.86 -3.97 0.03
CA LEU A 403 -20.03 -3.26 1.29
C LEU A 403 -20.21 -1.74 1.13
N THR A 404 -20.20 -1.23 -0.11
CA THR A 404 -20.60 0.15 -0.44
C THR A 404 -22.08 0.29 -0.79
N GLN A 405 -22.83 -0.83 -0.82
CA GLN A 405 -24.27 -0.86 -1.07
C GLN A 405 -25.03 -1.28 0.20
N ASP A 406 -26.36 -1.19 0.16
CA ASP A 406 -27.20 -1.69 1.25
C ASP A 406 -27.12 -3.22 1.32
N PHE A 407 -26.86 -3.74 2.52
CA PHE A 407 -26.76 -5.16 2.81
C PHE A 407 -27.64 -5.56 4.00
N SER A 408 -28.64 -4.75 4.37
CA SER A 408 -29.54 -5.06 5.50
C SER A 408 -30.26 -6.39 5.39
N ASP A 409 -30.52 -6.83 4.16
CA ASP A 409 -31.27 -8.06 3.86
C ASP A 409 -30.36 -9.30 3.84
N GLN A 410 -29.05 -9.12 4.00
CA GLN A 410 -28.12 -10.24 4.02
C GLN A 410 -28.27 -11.05 5.32
N PRO A 411 -28.31 -12.40 5.25
CA PRO A 411 -28.52 -13.24 6.41
C PRO A 411 -27.50 -13.03 7.53
N TRP A 412 -26.23 -12.75 7.18
CA TRP A 412 -25.16 -12.52 8.14
C TRP A 412 -25.28 -11.18 8.87
N ALA A 413 -25.93 -10.18 8.25
CA ALA A 413 -26.02 -8.83 8.80
C ALA A 413 -26.94 -8.74 10.04
N GLN A 414 -27.75 -9.78 10.29
CA GLN A 414 -28.71 -9.85 11.39
C GLN A 414 -28.26 -10.76 12.54
N GLN A 415 -27.06 -11.36 12.46
CA GLN A 415 -26.66 -12.45 13.37
C GLN A 415 -25.99 -11.98 14.67
N GLY A 416 -25.60 -10.69 14.76
CA GLY A 416 -24.80 -10.18 15.86
C GLY A 416 -23.39 -10.78 15.89
N PHE A 417 -22.43 -10.02 16.42
CA PHE A 417 -21.04 -10.43 16.50
C PHE A 417 -20.44 -9.99 17.83
N ASP A 418 -19.52 -10.77 18.38
CA ASP A 418 -18.77 -10.41 19.58
C ASP A 418 -17.68 -9.38 19.24
N ALA A 419 -17.07 -9.54 18.05
CA ALA A 419 -16.06 -8.64 17.55
C ALA A 419 -16.09 -8.46 16.03
N ILE A 420 -15.51 -7.34 15.54
CA ILE A 420 -15.44 -7.00 14.11
C ILE A 420 -14.02 -6.57 13.74
N LEU A 421 -13.50 -7.08 12.63
CA LEU A 421 -12.33 -6.55 11.94
C LEU A 421 -12.76 -5.82 10.65
N ILE A 422 -12.17 -4.66 10.39
CA ILE A 422 -12.46 -3.84 9.20
C ILE A 422 -11.13 -3.45 8.54
N ASP A 423 -10.92 -3.85 7.28
CA ASP A 423 -9.74 -3.43 6.46
C ASP A 423 -10.18 -2.86 5.10
N PRO A 424 -10.76 -1.64 5.05
CA PRO A 424 -11.40 -1.13 3.86
C PRO A 424 -10.40 -0.56 2.84
N PRO A 425 -10.86 -0.32 1.59
CA PRO A 425 -10.08 0.44 0.62
C PRO A 425 -9.87 1.90 1.08
N ARG A 426 -9.10 2.68 0.31
CA ARG A 426 -8.74 4.08 0.62
C ARG A 426 -9.92 5.04 0.86
N SER A 427 -11.14 4.68 0.43
CA SER A 427 -12.37 5.45 0.68
C SER A 427 -12.89 5.33 2.12
N GLY A 428 -12.34 4.40 2.91
CA GLY A 428 -12.85 4.03 4.22
C GLY A 428 -14.11 3.15 4.11
N ALA A 429 -14.78 2.99 5.24
CA ALA A 429 -15.92 2.08 5.42
C ALA A 429 -17.20 2.85 5.81
N TRP A 430 -17.43 4.00 5.17
CA TRP A 430 -18.50 4.94 5.55
C TRP A 430 -19.89 4.29 5.58
N GLU A 431 -20.22 3.49 4.57
CA GLU A 431 -21.48 2.79 4.47
C GLU A 431 -21.62 1.76 5.58
N VAL A 432 -20.57 0.99 5.87
CA VAL A 432 -20.52 0.02 6.97
C VAL A 432 -20.76 0.68 8.32
N MET A 433 -20.22 1.89 8.55
CA MET A 433 -20.41 2.61 9.82
C MET A 433 -21.90 2.79 10.16
N GLN A 434 -22.79 2.87 9.17
CA GLN A 434 -24.23 3.02 9.41
C GLN A 434 -24.90 1.75 9.98
N TYR A 435 -24.27 0.59 9.82
CA TYR A 435 -24.82 -0.71 10.23
C TYR A 435 -24.19 -1.25 11.52
N LEU A 436 -23.06 -0.70 11.97
CA LEU A 436 -22.36 -1.16 13.18
C LEU A 436 -23.24 -1.27 14.43
N PRO A 437 -24.21 -0.37 14.71
CA PRO A 437 -25.10 -0.53 15.86
C PRO A 437 -25.92 -1.82 15.83
N ARG A 438 -26.21 -2.36 14.63
CA ARG A 438 -26.96 -3.61 14.46
C ARG A 438 -26.12 -4.85 14.75
N PHE A 439 -24.82 -4.77 14.52
CA PHE A 439 -23.90 -5.88 14.79
C PHE A 439 -23.65 -6.07 16.29
N ASN A 440 -23.82 -5.01 17.09
CA ASN A 440 -23.71 -5.03 18.55
C ASN A 440 -22.37 -5.57 19.08
N ALA A 441 -21.29 -5.40 18.31
CA ALA A 441 -19.97 -5.86 18.66
C ALA A 441 -19.43 -5.17 19.91
N GLN A 442 -18.73 -5.93 20.75
CA GLN A 442 -18.07 -5.39 21.94
C GLN A 442 -16.71 -4.80 21.59
N ARG A 443 -16.06 -5.36 20.57
CA ARG A 443 -14.69 -5.01 20.17
C ARG A 443 -14.61 -4.82 18.66
N ILE A 444 -13.98 -3.74 18.21
CA ILE A 444 -13.73 -3.49 16.79
C ILE A 444 -12.25 -3.19 16.60
N VAL A 445 -11.62 -3.85 15.63
CA VAL A 445 -10.31 -3.47 15.13
C VAL A 445 -10.45 -2.96 13.69
N TYR A 446 -9.97 -1.74 13.46
CA TYR A 446 -10.00 -1.08 12.16
C TYR A 446 -8.56 -0.91 11.66
N VAL A 447 -8.23 -1.57 10.57
CA VAL A 447 -6.99 -1.38 9.80
C VAL A 447 -7.27 -0.42 8.64
N SER A 448 -6.39 0.55 8.38
CA SER A 448 -6.61 1.54 7.33
C SER A 448 -5.33 1.96 6.63
N CYS A 449 -5.39 2.08 5.30
CA CYS A 449 -4.34 2.69 4.47
C CYS A 449 -4.53 4.21 4.26
N ASN A 450 -5.53 4.82 4.93
CA ASN A 450 -5.81 6.24 4.82
C ASN A 450 -6.25 6.82 6.19
N PRO A 451 -5.35 7.51 6.91
CA PRO A 451 -5.64 7.98 8.27
C PRO A 451 -6.74 9.04 8.31
N ALA A 452 -6.98 9.76 7.21
CA ALA A 452 -8.05 10.77 7.17
C ALA A 452 -9.44 10.12 7.15
N THR A 453 -9.62 9.02 6.40
CA THR A 453 -10.90 8.29 6.43
C THR A 453 -11.06 7.50 7.72
N LEU A 454 -9.97 6.99 8.31
CA LEU A 454 -10.01 6.40 9.65
C LEU A 454 -10.48 7.42 10.70
N ALA A 455 -9.95 8.64 10.68
CA ALA A 455 -10.36 9.69 11.62
C ALA A 455 -11.84 10.11 11.43
N ARG A 456 -12.30 10.22 10.18
CA ARG A 456 -13.73 10.42 9.88
C ARG A 456 -14.59 9.29 10.46
N ASP A 457 -14.24 8.04 10.19
CA ASP A 457 -15.03 6.88 10.62
C ASP A 457 -14.98 6.69 12.14
N THR A 458 -13.84 7.03 12.76
CA THR A 458 -13.65 7.09 14.23
C THR A 458 -14.69 7.99 14.87
N LYS A 459 -14.91 9.20 14.32
CA LYS A 459 -15.93 10.11 14.85
C LYS A 459 -17.31 9.45 14.92
N THR A 460 -17.70 8.74 13.87
CA THR A 460 -18.98 8.03 13.81
C THR A 460 -19.05 6.88 14.81
N LEU A 461 -17.95 6.13 15.00
CA LEU A 461 -17.86 5.09 16.04
C LEU A 461 -18.07 5.65 17.45
N ILE A 462 -17.46 6.79 17.77
CA ILE A 462 -17.66 7.45 19.08
C ILE A 462 -19.12 7.90 19.25
N GLU A 463 -19.72 8.50 18.23
CA GLU A 463 -21.15 8.89 18.24
C GLU A 463 -22.09 7.68 18.44
N GLN A 464 -21.63 6.47 18.11
CA GLN A 464 -22.36 5.22 18.28
C GLN A 464 -22.06 4.48 19.59
N GLY A 465 -21.36 5.12 20.53
CA GLY A 465 -21.10 4.57 21.86
C GLY A 465 -19.90 3.64 21.92
N TYR A 466 -18.92 3.80 21.03
CA TYR A 466 -17.61 3.18 21.18
C TYR A 466 -16.60 4.16 21.78
N ARG A 467 -15.56 3.62 22.41
CA ARG A 467 -14.37 4.33 22.89
C ARG A 467 -13.16 3.87 22.10
N LEU A 468 -12.34 4.80 21.64
CA LEU A 468 -11.05 4.52 21.01
C LEU A 468 -10.01 4.18 22.09
N THR A 469 -9.67 2.90 22.23
CA THR A 469 -8.75 2.44 23.29
C THR A 469 -7.31 2.45 22.82
N ASP A 470 -7.05 2.04 21.59
CA ASP A 470 -5.69 1.90 21.08
C ASP A 470 -5.62 2.44 19.64
N ALA A 471 -4.54 3.12 19.29
CA ALA A 471 -4.25 3.44 17.90
C ALA A 471 -2.74 3.43 17.64
N GLY A 472 -2.34 3.17 16.40
CA GLY A 472 -0.94 3.12 16.00
C GLY A 472 -0.75 3.11 14.50
N VAL A 473 0.50 3.24 14.06
CA VAL A 473 0.87 3.13 12.65
C VAL A 473 1.70 1.89 12.34
N MET A 474 1.71 1.52 11.08
CA MET A 474 2.43 0.36 10.55
C MET A 474 3.22 0.77 9.32
N ASP A 475 4.47 0.36 9.22
CA ASP A 475 5.36 0.77 8.14
C ASP A 475 5.25 -0.14 6.90
N MET A 476 4.02 -0.36 6.43
CA MET A 476 3.73 -1.20 5.25
C MET A 476 4.43 -0.70 3.98
N PHE A 477 4.66 0.63 3.89
CA PHE A 477 5.33 1.28 2.77
C PHE A 477 6.43 2.24 3.25
N CYS A 478 7.49 1.67 3.84
CA CYS A 478 8.71 2.42 4.18
C CYS A 478 9.22 3.24 2.99
N HIS A 479 9.78 4.42 3.26
CA HIS A 479 10.28 5.37 2.26
C HIS A 479 9.21 6.10 1.42
N THR A 480 7.94 5.93 1.76
CA THR A 480 6.81 6.64 1.15
C THR A 480 6.03 7.43 2.19
N GLY A 481 5.24 8.41 1.74
CA GLY A 481 4.31 9.15 2.59
C GLY A 481 2.99 8.43 2.89
N HIS A 482 2.85 7.13 2.59
CA HIS A 482 1.68 6.36 3.00
C HIS A 482 1.72 6.11 4.50
N VAL A 483 0.56 6.23 5.14
CA VAL A 483 0.35 6.06 6.57
C VAL A 483 -0.68 4.96 6.74
N GLU A 484 -0.21 3.78 7.12
CA GLU A 484 -1.05 2.64 7.42
C GLU A 484 -1.25 2.63 8.92
N SER A 485 -2.49 2.50 9.35
CA SER A 485 -2.94 2.72 10.72
C SER A 485 -3.77 1.54 11.20
N ILE A 486 -3.75 1.31 12.50
CA ILE A 486 -4.62 0.35 13.18
C ILE A 486 -5.23 1.04 14.39
N ALA A 487 -6.50 0.79 14.66
CA ALA A 487 -7.22 1.32 15.81
C ALA A 487 -8.12 0.25 16.43
N ARG A 488 -8.21 0.23 17.76
CA ARG A 488 -9.12 -0.60 18.53
C ARG A 488 -10.19 0.26 19.16
N PHE A 489 -11.42 -0.23 19.09
CA PHE A 489 -12.58 0.37 19.71
C PHE A 489 -13.27 -0.65 20.62
N GLU A 490 -13.74 -0.17 21.76
CA GLU A 490 -14.55 -0.95 22.69
C GLU A 490 -15.90 -0.29 22.87
N LYS A 491 -16.95 -1.11 22.94
CA LYS A 491 -18.28 -0.61 23.23
C LYS A 491 -18.33 -0.07 24.66
N VAL A 492 -18.83 1.14 24.83
CA VAL A 492 -19.10 1.69 26.16
C VAL A 492 -20.34 0.97 26.70
N THR A 493 -20.14 0.07 27.66
CA THR A 493 -21.25 -0.44 28.47
C THR A 493 -21.69 0.69 29.40
N ASP A 494 -22.98 1.05 29.40
CA ASP A 494 -23.54 1.96 30.41
C ASP A 494 -23.10 1.47 31.80
N ILE A 495 -22.30 2.28 32.49
CA ILE A 495 -22.07 2.10 33.93
C ILE A 495 -23.40 2.45 34.59
N SER A 496 -24.30 1.48 34.72
CA SER A 496 -25.40 1.59 35.67
C SER A 496 -24.80 1.49 37.08
N GLU A 497 -24.78 2.62 37.77
CA GLU A 497 -24.83 2.80 39.24
C GLU A 497 -23.99 1.88 40.15
N ALA A 498 -22.91 2.45 40.71
CA ALA A 498 -22.40 2.26 42.09
C ALA A 498 -21.14 3.15 42.23
N ASP A 499 -20.99 4.13 43.12
CA ASP A 499 -21.69 4.61 44.32
C ASP A 499 -21.72 6.15 44.35
#